data_AF-A0A1M6A4F7-F1
#
_entry.id   AF-A0A1M6A4F7-F1
#
_cell.length_a   1.000
_cell.length_b   1.000
_cell.length_c   1.000
_cell.angle_alpha   90.00
_cell.angle_beta   90.00
_cell.angle_gamma   90.00
#
_symmetry.space_group_name_H-M   'P 1'
#
loop_
_entity.id
_entity.type
_entity.pdbx_description
1 polymer ?
#
loop_
_entity_poly.entity_id
_entity_poly.type
_entity_poly.pdbx_seq_one_letter_code
_entity_poly.pdbx_strand_id
1 'polypeptide(L)'
;MNNIKLKFISTLIIGIFCFKSIAQNDILSRSIINDSIIFEEQDGIVAVEAEFFFKQTLAELRQWYITSKNGAPKIGRDDDAQHCYDASNNAYLEILPDERVTHDDQLIHGENFTNEPGKIGVLSYKVKFNTPGRYYVWVRAFSTGGEDNGIHVGLNGTWPEHGQRMQWCQGKNQWTWESKQRTKEIHCGVPHEIYLDIPNAGIHDIQFSMREDGFEFDKFILTKDIDYVPIEKGPKVIVTHGVLPEPFPEVKVPSYFKTICGTSVETRCIAAQDFHIDGTNFYKNGKNWLAINPKKYEDAKTSTVFNFESGTYDVVFVGVGENDGKSTFTISINNEKIGSYSPELTQRLFEEGKKFNALWKNVSIQKGDTITVISKIGSDGVEWTRGRWAGIVFTPVGKGESIQNASSTYYQN
;
A
#
# COMPACT_ATOMS: atom_id res chain seq x y z
N MET A 1 -34.01 -32.69 -35.07
CA MET A 1 -33.36 -31.46 -35.56
C MET A 1 -33.23 -30.35 -34.49
N ASN A 2 -33.01 -30.66 -33.20
CA ASN A 2 -32.97 -29.63 -32.13
C ASN A 2 -31.64 -29.48 -31.37
N ASN A 3 -30.56 -30.18 -31.75
CA ASN A 3 -29.26 -30.07 -31.06
C ASN A 3 -28.19 -29.21 -31.78
N ILE A 4 -28.52 -28.59 -32.92
CA ILE A 4 -27.54 -27.80 -33.71
C ILE A 4 -27.60 -26.30 -33.39
N LYS A 5 -28.76 -25.76 -32.95
CA LYS A 5 -28.89 -24.33 -32.62
C LYS A 5 -28.26 -23.92 -31.28
N LEU A 6 -28.09 -24.85 -30.33
CA LEU A 6 -27.51 -24.54 -29.02
C LEU A 6 -25.97 -24.39 -29.07
N LYS A 7 -25.29 -25.10 -29.98
CA LYS A 7 -23.83 -24.99 -30.18
C LYS A 7 -23.40 -23.70 -30.88
N PHE A 8 -24.26 -23.08 -31.70
CA PHE A 8 -23.92 -21.83 -32.38
C PHE A 8 -24.01 -20.60 -31.47
N ILE A 9 -24.96 -20.59 -30.53
CA ILE A 9 -25.12 -19.48 -29.57
C ILE A 9 -23.99 -19.50 -28.52
N SER A 10 -23.57 -20.69 -28.05
CA SER A 10 -22.43 -20.80 -27.13
C SER A 10 -21.11 -20.35 -27.75
N THR A 11 -20.87 -20.68 -29.03
CA THR A 11 -19.62 -20.31 -29.73
C THR A 11 -19.54 -18.81 -30.03
N LEU A 12 -20.67 -18.16 -30.34
CA LEU A 12 -20.75 -16.72 -30.55
C LEU A 12 -20.55 -15.91 -29.25
N ILE A 13 -21.11 -16.39 -28.13
CA ILE A 13 -20.95 -15.76 -26.82
C ILE A 13 -19.49 -15.91 -26.33
N ILE A 14 -18.89 -17.10 -26.46
CA ILE A 14 -17.47 -17.33 -26.09
C ILE A 14 -16.54 -16.43 -26.92
N GLY A 15 -16.79 -16.28 -28.22
CA GLY A 15 -16.03 -15.37 -29.08
C GLY A 15 -16.06 -13.92 -28.59
N ILE A 16 -17.25 -13.38 -28.27
CA ILE A 16 -17.41 -11.99 -27.81
C ILE A 16 -16.71 -11.75 -26.45
N PHE A 17 -16.76 -12.72 -25.53
CA PHE A 17 -16.06 -12.61 -24.24
C PHE A 17 -14.53 -12.67 -24.40
N CYS A 18 -14.00 -13.56 -25.25
CA CYS A 18 -12.56 -13.62 -25.53
C CYS A 18 -12.03 -12.33 -26.19
N PHE A 19 -12.75 -11.78 -27.19
CA PHE A 19 -12.35 -10.53 -27.84
C PHE A 19 -12.34 -9.33 -26.87
N LYS A 20 -13.28 -9.26 -25.92
CA LYS A 20 -13.30 -8.21 -24.89
C LYS A 20 -12.12 -8.31 -23.93
N SER A 21 -11.75 -9.52 -23.52
CA SER A 21 -10.62 -9.74 -22.61
C SER A 21 -9.29 -9.37 -23.26
N ILE A 22 -9.08 -9.79 -24.53
CA ILE A 22 -7.86 -9.45 -25.29
C ILE A 22 -7.76 -7.94 -25.48
N ALA A 23 -8.84 -7.28 -25.92
CA ALA A 23 -8.85 -5.83 -26.11
C ALA A 23 -8.64 -5.05 -24.81
N GLN A 24 -9.12 -5.55 -23.67
CA GLN A 24 -8.91 -4.92 -22.37
C GLN A 24 -7.44 -5.03 -21.94
N ASN A 25 -6.84 -6.21 -22.04
CA ASN A 25 -5.44 -6.42 -21.69
C ASN A 25 -4.51 -5.58 -22.61
N ASP A 26 -4.83 -5.49 -23.91
CA ASP A 26 -4.12 -4.63 -24.85
C ASP A 26 -4.18 -3.13 -24.49
N ILE A 27 -5.23 -2.68 -23.81
CA ILE A 27 -5.34 -1.29 -23.34
C ILE A 27 -4.47 -1.08 -22.10
N LEU A 28 -4.46 -2.06 -21.18
CA LEU A 28 -3.73 -1.95 -19.91
C LEU A 28 -2.21 -2.01 -20.09
N SER A 29 -1.70 -2.58 -21.18
CA SER A 29 -0.25 -2.60 -21.47
C SER A 29 0.27 -1.44 -22.33
N ARG A 30 -0.61 -0.53 -22.76
CA ARG A 30 -0.23 0.64 -23.56
C ARG A 30 0.26 1.78 -22.67
N SER A 31 1.19 2.57 -23.19
CA SER A 31 1.58 3.82 -22.54
C SER A 31 0.40 4.78 -22.50
N ILE A 32 0.23 5.44 -21.36
CA ILE A 32 -0.76 6.52 -21.18
C ILE A 32 -0.17 7.92 -21.42
N ILE A 33 1.15 7.96 -21.68
CA ILE A 33 1.88 9.13 -22.14
C ILE A 33 2.66 8.80 -23.43
N ASN A 34 3.22 9.83 -24.07
CA ASN A 34 4.15 9.69 -25.20
C ASN A 34 5.52 10.27 -24.84
N ASP A 35 6.47 10.18 -25.76
CA ASP A 35 7.87 10.59 -25.58
C ASP A 35 8.09 12.11 -25.51
N SER A 36 7.04 12.92 -25.69
CA SER A 36 7.11 14.37 -25.45
C SER A 36 6.97 14.74 -23.98
N ILE A 37 6.49 13.83 -23.12
CA ILE A 37 6.48 14.04 -21.68
C ILE A 37 7.88 13.70 -21.14
N ILE A 38 8.59 14.73 -20.70
CA ILE A 38 9.96 14.64 -20.21
C ILE A 38 9.96 15.05 -18.74
N PHE A 39 10.24 14.10 -17.84
CA PHE A 39 10.40 14.35 -16.42
C PHE A 39 11.63 15.20 -16.16
N GLU A 40 11.61 16.06 -15.16
CA GLU A 40 12.70 16.99 -14.87
C GLU A 40 13.34 16.73 -13.52
N GLU A 41 14.66 16.76 -13.49
CA GLU A 41 15.44 16.84 -12.26
C GLU A 41 15.39 18.24 -11.67
N GLN A 42 15.02 18.33 -10.39
CA GLN A 42 15.10 19.56 -9.60
C GLN A 42 15.85 19.29 -8.30
N ASP A 43 16.84 20.12 -8.01
CA ASP A 43 17.64 20.08 -6.79
C ASP A 43 18.26 18.69 -6.51
N GLY A 44 18.71 18.00 -7.55
CA GLY A 44 19.30 16.68 -7.48
C GLY A 44 18.30 15.54 -7.35
N ILE A 45 16.99 15.77 -7.52
CA ILE A 45 15.94 14.76 -7.37
C ILE A 45 15.06 14.68 -8.63
N VAL A 46 14.74 13.47 -9.05
CA VAL A 46 13.71 13.14 -10.05
C VAL A 46 12.73 12.15 -9.40
N ALA A 47 11.43 12.32 -9.61
CA ALA A 47 10.42 11.32 -9.25
C ALA A 47 9.49 11.05 -10.43
N VAL A 48 9.13 9.78 -10.63
CA VAL A 48 8.33 9.32 -11.77
C VAL A 48 7.42 8.17 -11.35
N GLU A 49 6.13 8.26 -11.66
CA GLU A 49 5.18 7.13 -11.51
C GLU A 49 5.45 6.06 -12.57
N ALA A 50 5.41 4.78 -12.20
CA ALA A 50 5.79 3.68 -13.08
C ALA A 50 4.89 3.59 -14.33
N GLU A 51 3.58 3.81 -14.17
CA GLU A 51 2.62 3.78 -15.26
C GLU A 51 2.80 4.91 -16.29
N PHE A 52 3.63 5.92 -15.99
CA PHE A 52 4.00 6.96 -16.93
C PHE A 52 5.23 6.59 -17.78
N PHE A 53 5.32 5.35 -18.23
CA PHE A 53 6.27 4.95 -19.28
C PHE A 53 5.78 5.46 -20.65
N PHE A 54 6.70 5.88 -21.52
CA PHE A 54 6.34 6.26 -22.89
C PHE A 54 6.45 5.09 -23.87
N LYS A 55 7.20 4.04 -23.50
CA LYS A 55 7.46 2.88 -24.35
C LYS A 55 7.76 1.65 -23.51
N GLN A 56 7.25 0.51 -23.97
CA GLN A 56 7.60 -0.82 -23.51
C GLN A 56 8.14 -1.64 -24.70
N THR A 57 9.13 -2.49 -24.47
CA THR A 57 9.73 -3.41 -25.47
C THR A 57 10.11 -4.76 -24.85
N LEU A 58 10.46 -5.75 -25.67
CA LEU A 58 10.83 -7.10 -25.22
C LEU A 58 9.73 -7.76 -24.39
N ALA A 59 8.50 -7.62 -24.89
CA ALA A 59 7.26 -7.94 -24.17
C ALA A 59 6.60 -9.24 -24.68
N GLU A 60 7.35 -10.09 -25.38
CA GLU A 60 6.83 -11.30 -26.01
C GLU A 60 6.53 -12.42 -25.00
N LEU A 61 7.38 -12.57 -23.98
CA LEU A 61 7.23 -13.61 -22.95
C LEU A 61 6.46 -13.09 -21.73
N ARG A 62 6.71 -11.85 -21.35
CA ARG A 62 6.12 -11.15 -20.21
C ARG A 62 5.93 -9.68 -20.56
N GLN A 63 4.85 -9.09 -20.10
CA GLN A 63 4.49 -7.72 -20.41
C GLN A 63 4.03 -7.00 -19.14
N TRP A 64 4.41 -5.73 -18.99
CA TRP A 64 3.91 -4.84 -17.96
C TRP A 64 2.50 -4.36 -18.30
N TYR A 65 1.59 -4.45 -17.33
CA TYR A 65 0.21 -4.00 -17.41
C TYR A 65 -0.09 -3.03 -16.26
N ILE A 66 -0.90 -2.01 -16.56
CA ILE A 66 -1.43 -1.08 -15.57
C ILE A 66 -2.57 -1.75 -14.81
N THR A 67 -2.45 -1.77 -13.48
CA THR A 67 -3.50 -2.21 -12.57
C THR A 67 -4.03 -1.03 -11.77
N SER A 68 -5.35 -0.79 -11.81
CA SER A 68 -6.01 0.33 -11.12
C SER A 68 -7.46 0.00 -10.77
N LYS A 69 -8.14 0.86 -10.00
CA LYS A 69 -9.57 0.69 -9.71
C LYS A 69 -10.45 0.41 -10.94
N ASN A 70 -10.06 0.94 -12.10
CA ASN A 70 -10.81 0.83 -13.34
C ASN A 70 -10.63 -0.53 -14.03
N GLY A 71 -9.63 -1.31 -13.64
CA GLY A 71 -9.36 -2.64 -14.18
C GLY A 71 -7.98 -3.16 -13.81
N ALA A 72 -7.90 -4.50 -13.76
CA ALA A 72 -6.68 -5.28 -13.67
C ALA A 72 -6.61 -6.22 -14.89
N PRO A 73 -5.41 -6.54 -15.40
CA PRO A 73 -5.23 -7.51 -16.47
C PRO A 73 -5.76 -8.90 -16.05
N LYS A 74 -6.17 -9.70 -17.03
CA LYS A 74 -6.49 -11.12 -16.83
C LYS A 74 -5.69 -11.93 -17.84
N ILE A 75 -4.44 -12.22 -17.51
CA ILE A 75 -3.45 -12.86 -18.39
C ILE A 75 -2.76 -13.97 -17.61
N GLY A 76 -2.90 -15.21 -18.09
CA GLY A 76 -2.25 -16.38 -17.48
C GLY A 76 -2.59 -16.55 -16.00
N ARG A 77 -1.63 -17.11 -15.25
CA ARG A 77 -1.71 -17.20 -13.79
C ARG A 77 -1.30 -15.85 -13.19
N ASP A 78 -2.02 -15.49 -12.15
CA ASP A 78 -1.81 -14.35 -11.26
C ASP A 78 -2.71 -14.66 -10.04
N ASP A 79 -2.07 -15.00 -8.92
CA ASP A 79 -2.76 -15.39 -7.69
C ASP A 79 -2.91 -14.20 -6.72
N ASP A 80 -2.38 -13.03 -7.09
CA ASP A 80 -2.33 -11.86 -6.23
C ASP A 80 -3.69 -11.14 -6.16
N ALA A 81 -3.91 -10.49 -5.01
CA ALA A 81 -5.00 -9.55 -4.89
C ALA A 81 -4.60 -8.24 -5.56
N GLN A 82 -5.59 -7.45 -5.99
CA GLN A 82 -5.29 -6.15 -6.56
C GLN A 82 -4.74 -5.17 -5.49
N HIS A 83 -3.53 -4.66 -5.67
CA HIS A 83 -2.83 -3.83 -4.68
C HIS A 83 -2.81 -2.32 -4.97
N CYS A 84 -3.71 -1.81 -5.81
CA CYS A 84 -3.75 -0.38 -6.18
C CYS A 84 -4.11 0.58 -5.02
N TYR A 85 -4.42 0.05 -3.84
CA TYR A 85 -4.55 0.83 -2.61
C TYR A 85 -3.18 1.34 -2.14
N ASP A 86 -3.13 2.62 -1.77
CA ASP A 86 -1.92 3.33 -1.33
C ASP A 86 -0.76 3.37 -2.34
N ALA A 87 -0.91 2.79 -3.54
CA ALA A 87 -0.09 3.11 -4.70
C ALA A 87 -0.08 4.64 -4.90
N SER A 88 1.07 5.19 -5.28
CA SER A 88 1.31 6.63 -5.28
C SER A 88 0.27 7.36 -6.14
N ASN A 89 0.01 6.85 -7.34
CA ASN A 89 -1.00 7.36 -8.26
C ASN A 89 -2.30 6.55 -8.31
N ASN A 90 -2.60 5.74 -7.28
CA ASN A 90 -3.74 4.79 -7.23
C ASN A 90 -3.74 3.75 -8.37
N ALA A 91 -2.58 3.52 -8.98
CA ALA A 91 -2.31 2.52 -9.99
C ALA A 91 -0.84 2.09 -9.87
N TYR A 92 -0.52 0.93 -10.43
CA TYR A 92 0.84 0.39 -10.50
C TYR A 92 1.00 -0.42 -11.78
N LEU A 93 2.23 -0.78 -12.11
CA LEU A 93 2.53 -1.75 -13.15
C LEU A 93 2.82 -3.11 -12.56
N GLU A 94 2.35 -4.16 -13.23
CA GLU A 94 2.65 -5.54 -12.89
C GLU A 94 3.10 -6.29 -14.12
N ILE A 95 4.16 -7.08 -14.00
CA ILE A 95 4.69 -7.85 -15.12
C ILE A 95 4.11 -9.27 -15.13
N LEU A 96 3.35 -9.58 -16.19
CA LEU A 96 2.52 -10.78 -16.27
C LEU A 96 2.77 -11.62 -17.52
N PRO A 97 2.36 -12.90 -17.53
CA PRO A 97 1.78 -13.66 -16.39
C PRO A 97 2.74 -13.88 -15.23
N ASP A 98 2.21 -14.03 -14.01
CA ASP A 98 2.96 -14.47 -12.84
C ASP A 98 2.86 -16.00 -12.71
N GLU A 99 3.87 -16.68 -13.22
CA GLU A 99 3.91 -18.14 -13.19
C GLU A 99 4.75 -18.67 -12.02
N ARG A 100 5.43 -17.79 -11.29
CA ARG A 100 6.29 -18.13 -10.16
C ARG A 100 5.92 -17.34 -8.90
N VAL A 101 4.67 -17.52 -8.48
CA VAL A 101 4.08 -16.94 -7.27
C VAL A 101 4.83 -17.36 -6.00
N THR A 102 5.24 -18.64 -5.92
CA THR A 102 5.82 -19.24 -4.71
C THR A 102 7.10 -20.03 -4.99
N HIS A 103 7.83 -20.38 -3.93
CA HIS A 103 9.05 -21.19 -4.06
C HIS A 103 8.81 -22.60 -4.61
N ASP A 104 7.58 -23.12 -4.48
CA ASP A 104 7.18 -24.42 -5.01
C ASP A 104 6.99 -24.40 -6.53
N ASP A 105 6.86 -23.20 -7.12
CA ASP A 105 6.73 -23.01 -8.55
C ASP A 105 8.08 -23.11 -9.26
N GLN A 106 8.06 -23.68 -10.47
CA GLN A 106 9.27 -23.96 -11.21
C GLN A 106 9.99 -22.67 -11.63
N LEU A 107 11.28 -22.55 -11.27
CA LEU A 107 12.15 -21.48 -11.78
C LEU A 107 12.59 -21.78 -13.21
N ILE A 108 12.26 -20.89 -14.15
CA ILE A 108 12.60 -20.98 -15.57
C ILE A 108 13.40 -19.73 -15.97
N HIS A 109 14.73 -19.91 -16.06
CA HIS A 109 15.64 -18.85 -16.47
C HIS A 109 15.37 -18.38 -17.91
N GLY A 110 15.26 -17.06 -18.09
CA GLY A 110 14.94 -16.45 -19.37
C GLY A 110 13.45 -16.38 -19.70
N GLU A 111 12.58 -16.76 -18.76
CA GLU A 111 11.12 -16.71 -18.94
C GLU A 111 10.42 -16.05 -17.75
N ASN A 112 10.31 -16.74 -16.60
CA ASN A 112 9.73 -16.18 -15.37
C ASN A 112 10.80 -15.50 -14.47
N PHE A 113 12.08 -15.73 -14.78
CA PHE A 113 13.18 -15.11 -14.06
C PHE A 113 14.36 -14.82 -15.00
N THR A 114 14.98 -13.65 -14.89
CA THR A 114 16.26 -13.36 -15.55
C THR A 114 17.18 -12.52 -14.67
N ASN A 115 18.39 -13.05 -14.44
CA ASN A 115 19.45 -12.27 -13.82
C ASN A 115 20.21 -11.40 -14.84
N GLU A 116 19.93 -11.56 -16.14
CA GLU A 116 20.44 -10.71 -17.21
C GLU A 116 19.49 -9.52 -17.42
N PRO A 117 19.94 -8.27 -17.20
CA PRO A 117 19.11 -7.09 -17.35
C PRO A 117 18.80 -6.80 -18.83
N GLY A 118 17.69 -6.11 -19.08
CA GLY A 118 17.32 -5.65 -20.42
C GLY A 118 16.91 -6.73 -21.40
N LYS A 119 16.52 -7.92 -20.91
CA LYS A 119 16.12 -9.06 -21.74
C LYS A 119 14.62 -9.22 -21.88
N ILE A 120 13.86 -8.89 -20.84
CA ILE A 120 12.42 -9.16 -20.76
C ILE A 120 11.73 -7.94 -20.13
N GLY A 121 10.60 -7.53 -20.71
CA GLY A 121 9.73 -6.47 -20.21
C GLY A 121 10.49 -5.18 -19.91
N VAL A 122 10.94 -4.47 -20.95
CA VAL A 122 11.70 -3.21 -20.77
C VAL A 122 10.78 -2.00 -20.87
N LEU A 123 10.67 -1.24 -19.79
CA LEU A 123 10.01 0.08 -19.72
C LEU A 123 11.01 1.19 -20.01
N SER A 124 10.56 2.29 -20.62
CA SER A 124 11.40 3.46 -20.92
C SER A 124 10.72 4.77 -20.51
N TYR A 125 11.51 5.68 -19.93
CA TYR A 125 11.11 6.99 -19.42
C TYR A 125 12.09 8.07 -19.89
N LYS A 126 11.58 9.24 -20.31
CA LYS A 126 12.40 10.39 -20.69
C LYS A 126 12.64 11.28 -19.47
N VAL A 127 13.90 11.46 -19.09
CA VAL A 127 14.27 12.32 -17.95
C VAL A 127 15.30 13.35 -18.40
N LYS A 128 15.03 14.63 -18.15
CA LYS A 128 15.98 15.72 -18.31
C LYS A 128 16.72 15.95 -17.00
N PHE A 129 18.02 15.71 -17.01
CA PHE A 129 18.92 16.03 -15.91
C PHE A 129 19.53 17.42 -16.12
N ASN A 130 19.43 18.28 -15.12
CA ASN A 130 20.04 19.60 -15.12
C ASN A 130 21.44 19.55 -14.51
N THR A 131 21.70 18.61 -13.60
CA THR A 131 23.01 18.40 -12.97
C THR A 131 23.56 16.98 -13.24
N PRO A 132 24.73 16.83 -13.90
CA PRO A 132 25.38 15.53 -14.05
C PRO A 132 25.84 14.97 -12.71
N GLY A 133 26.15 13.67 -12.68
CA GLY A 133 26.70 12.98 -11.51
C GLY A 133 25.97 11.69 -11.19
N ARG A 134 26.29 11.13 -10.02
CA ARG A 134 25.66 9.91 -9.52
C ARG A 134 24.28 10.18 -8.97
N TYR A 135 23.32 9.35 -9.35
CA TYR A 135 21.98 9.32 -8.79
C TYR A 135 21.68 7.93 -8.25
N TYR A 136 21.40 7.84 -6.96
CA TYR A 136 20.91 6.63 -6.30
C TYR A 136 19.47 6.37 -6.70
N VAL A 137 19.14 5.12 -7.01
CA VAL A 137 17.81 4.74 -7.48
C VAL A 137 17.01 4.12 -6.34
N TRP A 138 15.88 4.74 -6.04
CA TRP A 138 14.86 4.20 -5.16
C TRP A 138 13.67 3.74 -5.99
N VAL A 139 13.14 2.57 -5.68
CA VAL A 139 11.90 2.06 -6.29
C VAL A 139 10.92 1.75 -5.17
N ARG A 140 9.65 2.05 -5.41
CA ARG A 140 8.52 1.65 -4.58
C ARG A 140 7.87 0.44 -5.23
N ALA A 141 7.88 -0.69 -4.54
CA ALA A 141 7.34 -1.94 -5.01
C ALA A 141 6.42 -2.57 -3.96
N PHE A 142 5.49 -3.40 -4.42
CA PHE A 142 4.74 -4.31 -3.59
C PHE A 142 5.24 -5.71 -3.90
N SER A 143 5.39 -6.53 -2.86
CA SER A 143 5.77 -7.92 -3.04
C SER A 143 5.03 -8.75 -2.01
N THR A 144 4.30 -9.74 -2.50
CA THR A 144 3.58 -10.73 -1.71
C THR A 144 4.57 -11.77 -1.18
N GLY A 145 5.56 -12.15 -2.00
CA GLY A 145 6.38 -13.34 -1.79
C GLY A 145 7.89 -13.15 -1.91
N GLY A 146 8.60 -14.27 -1.96
CA GLY A 146 10.04 -14.31 -2.18
C GLY A 146 10.46 -14.18 -3.65
N GLU A 147 9.49 -14.22 -4.56
CA GLU A 147 9.69 -14.60 -5.94
C GLU A 147 9.30 -13.52 -6.96
N ASP A 148 8.66 -12.45 -6.49
CA ASP A 148 8.08 -11.30 -7.22
C ASP A 148 8.77 -9.97 -6.86
N ASN A 149 10.06 -10.03 -6.49
CA ASN A 149 10.64 -9.02 -5.59
C ASN A 149 11.96 -8.45 -6.06
N GLY A 150 12.20 -8.44 -7.38
CA GLY A 150 13.38 -7.85 -7.98
C GLY A 150 13.15 -7.27 -9.37
N ILE A 151 13.96 -6.25 -9.68
CA ILE A 151 13.95 -5.53 -10.96
C ILE A 151 15.38 -5.06 -11.29
N HIS A 152 15.62 -4.68 -12.55
CA HIS A 152 16.85 -4.00 -12.97
C HIS A 152 16.54 -2.59 -13.48
N VAL A 153 17.49 -1.67 -13.37
CA VAL A 153 17.47 -0.31 -13.91
C VAL A 153 18.64 -0.09 -14.89
N GLY A 154 18.39 0.69 -15.94
CA GLY A 154 19.33 0.98 -17.02
C GLY A 154 19.30 2.45 -17.44
N LEU A 155 20.29 2.83 -18.24
CA LEU A 155 20.52 4.19 -18.73
C LEU A 155 20.89 4.16 -20.21
N ASN A 156 20.13 4.87 -21.05
CA ASN A 156 20.39 5.06 -22.49
C ASN A 156 20.65 3.75 -23.25
N GLY A 157 19.85 2.70 -22.99
CA GLY A 157 20.00 1.38 -23.60
C GLY A 157 21.09 0.51 -22.99
N THR A 158 21.81 1.00 -21.98
CA THR A 158 22.86 0.28 -21.27
C THR A 158 22.39 -0.15 -19.88
N TRP A 159 22.99 -1.21 -19.34
CA TRP A 159 22.62 -1.79 -18.04
C TRP A 159 23.85 -1.85 -17.12
N PRO A 160 24.21 -0.74 -16.47
CA PRO A 160 25.38 -0.67 -15.59
C PRO A 160 25.35 -1.73 -14.49
N GLU A 161 26.51 -2.13 -13.97
CA GLU A 161 26.59 -3.12 -12.89
C GLU A 161 25.73 -2.73 -11.68
N HIS A 162 25.85 -1.48 -11.23
CA HIS A 162 25.07 -0.90 -10.12
C HIS A 162 23.63 -0.53 -10.51
N GLY A 163 23.16 -0.88 -11.70
CA GLY A 163 21.75 -0.84 -12.07
C GLY A 163 21.04 -2.20 -11.90
N GLN A 164 21.77 -3.26 -11.57
CA GLN A 164 21.23 -4.62 -11.66
C GLN A 164 20.82 -5.17 -10.29
N ARG A 165 19.82 -6.04 -10.28
CA ARG A 165 19.43 -6.88 -9.12
C ARG A 165 18.99 -6.05 -7.90
N MET A 166 18.12 -5.06 -8.11
CA MET A 166 17.36 -4.50 -7.00
C MET A 166 16.50 -5.59 -6.36
N GLN A 167 16.37 -5.58 -5.03
CA GLN A 167 15.76 -6.69 -4.28
C GLN A 167 15.02 -6.22 -3.03
N TRP A 168 13.79 -6.71 -2.82
CA TRP A 168 12.98 -6.46 -1.63
C TRP A 168 12.89 -7.72 -0.75
N CYS A 169 13.63 -7.76 0.35
CA CYS A 169 13.48 -8.81 1.37
C CYS A 169 12.49 -8.45 2.48
N GLN A 170 12.31 -7.16 2.76
CA GLN A 170 11.44 -6.64 3.82
C GLN A 170 10.25 -5.91 3.21
N GLY A 171 9.27 -5.54 4.04
CA GLY A 171 8.13 -4.75 3.59
C GLY A 171 7.17 -5.50 2.68
N LYS A 172 6.96 -6.80 2.95
CA LYS A 172 6.00 -7.65 2.22
C LYS A 172 4.56 -7.22 2.48
N ASN A 173 3.69 -7.46 1.50
CA ASN A 173 2.27 -7.15 1.56
C ASN A 173 1.96 -5.65 1.79
N GLN A 174 2.83 -4.78 1.29
CA GLN A 174 2.69 -3.32 1.34
C GLN A 174 3.61 -2.66 0.32
N TRP A 175 3.27 -1.44 -0.08
CA TRP A 175 4.15 -0.60 -0.89
C TRP A 175 5.37 -0.13 -0.09
N THR A 176 6.56 -0.54 -0.51
CA THR A 176 7.81 -0.30 0.21
C THR A 176 8.88 0.29 -0.72
N TRP A 177 9.52 1.37 -0.26
CA TRP A 177 10.72 1.93 -0.88
C TRP A 177 11.97 1.12 -0.53
N GLU A 178 12.76 0.72 -1.52
CA GLU A 178 14.12 0.18 -1.30
C GLU A 178 15.12 0.68 -2.35
N SER A 179 16.40 0.63 -1.97
CA SER A 179 17.56 0.97 -2.80
C SER A 179 18.76 0.10 -2.40
N LYS A 180 18.69 -1.19 -2.74
CA LYS A 180 19.73 -2.18 -2.37
C LYS A 180 20.04 -3.12 -3.53
N GLN A 181 21.32 -3.37 -3.76
CA GLN A 181 21.76 -4.31 -4.80
C GLN A 181 22.02 -5.68 -4.20
N ARG A 182 21.32 -6.72 -4.66
CA ARG A 182 21.66 -8.10 -4.33
C ARG A 182 23.03 -8.48 -4.87
N THR A 183 23.87 -9.01 -3.99
CA THR A 183 25.15 -9.65 -4.32
C THR A 183 25.10 -11.14 -4.04
N LYS A 184 26.20 -11.84 -4.35
CA LYS A 184 26.33 -13.27 -4.02
C LYS A 184 26.43 -13.48 -2.51
N GLU A 185 27.09 -12.56 -1.81
CA GLU A 185 27.36 -12.59 -0.38
C GLU A 185 26.19 -12.06 0.44
N ILE A 186 25.47 -11.04 -0.07
CA ILE A 186 24.40 -10.34 0.64
C ILE A 186 23.11 -10.46 -0.19
N HIS A 187 22.34 -11.50 0.12
CA HIS A 187 21.13 -11.87 -0.61
C HIS A 187 20.02 -10.79 -0.57
N CYS A 188 19.89 -10.07 0.54
CA CYS A 188 18.92 -8.97 0.69
C CYS A 188 19.43 -7.61 0.20
N GLY A 189 20.62 -7.62 -0.38
CA GLY A 189 21.24 -6.49 -1.02
C GLY A 189 22.00 -5.55 -0.10
N VAL A 190 22.94 -4.86 -0.72
CA VAL A 190 23.81 -3.86 -0.10
C VAL A 190 23.22 -2.47 -0.37
N PRO A 191 22.95 -1.66 0.67
CA PRO A 191 22.50 -0.28 0.51
C PRO A 191 23.46 0.56 -0.32
N HIS A 192 22.94 1.57 -1.02
CA HIS A 192 23.70 2.54 -1.82
C HIS A 192 24.47 1.96 -3.02
N GLU A 193 24.36 0.65 -3.29
CA GLU A 193 24.97 0.00 -4.45
C GLU A 193 24.07 -0.01 -5.69
N ILE A 194 22.90 0.64 -5.60
CA ILE A 194 21.99 0.84 -6.73
C ILE A 194 22.03 2.32 -7.15
N TYR A 195 22.68 2.60 -8.29
CA TYR A 195 22.82 3.96 -8.82
C TYR A 195 23.04 3.98 -10.33
N LEU A 196 22.78 5.16 -10.92
CA LEU A 196 23.14 5.51 -12.29
C LEU A 196 24.11 6.70 -12.28
N ASP A 197 25.20 6.59 -13.02
CA ASP A 197 26.11 7.70 -13.25
C ASP A 197 25.68 8.46 -14.52
N ILE A 198 25.11 9.65 -14.33
CA ILE A 198 24.61 10.52 -15.41
C ILE A 198 25.78 11.38 -15.92
N PRO A 199 26.30 11.11 -17.14
CA PRO A 199 27.58 11.66 -17.57
C PRO A 199 27.50 13.14 -17.99
N ASN A 200 26.34 13.60 -18.44
CA ASN A 200 26.13 14.98 -18.89
C ASN A 200 24.70 15.44 -18.59
N ALA A 201 24.49 16.75 -18.63
CA ALA A 201 23.16 17.33 -18.50
C ALA A 201 22.43 17.17 -19.84
N GLY A 202 21.12 16.97 -19.78
CA GLY A 202 20.31 16.72 -20.96
C GLY A 202 19.28 15.64 -20.74
N ILE A 203 18.63 15.24 -21.84
CA ILE A 203 17.60 14.21 -21.83
C ILE A 203 18.26 12.84 -21.96
N HIS A 204 17.92 11.95 -21.05
CA HIS A 204 18.34 10.57 -21.02
C HIS A 204 17.14 9.63 -20.96
N ASP A 205 17.34 8.41 -21.47
CA ASP A 205 16.40 7.32 -21.27
C ASP A 205 16.75 6.58 -19.98
N ILE A 206 15.83 6.61 -19.02
CA ILE A 206 15.87 5.73 -17.85
C ILE A 206 15.00 4.53 -18.16
N GLN A 207 15.51 3.33 -17.89
CA GLN A 207 14.86 2.09 -18.29
C GLN A 207 14.80 1.12 -17.13
N PHE A 208 13.74 0.31 -17.09
CA PHE A 208 13.58 -0.76 -16.11
C PHE A 208 13.25 -2.05 -16.82
N SER A 209 13.82 -3.18 -16.38
CA SER A 209 13.54 -4.50 -16.97
C SER A 209 13.23 -5.52 -15.90
N MET A 210 12.42 -6.51 -16.26
CA MET A 210 12.11 -7.65 -15.42
C MET A 210 13.36 -8.33 -14.89
N ARG A 211 13.36 -8.66 -13.59
CA ARG A 211 14.20 -9.72 -13.04
C ARG A 211 13.37 -10.94 -12.68
N GLU A 212 12.18 -10.71 -12.13
CA GLU A 212 11.19 -11.70 -11.72
C GLU A 212 9.82 -11.31 -12.30
N ASP A 213 9.01 -12.29 -12.71
CA ASP A 213 7.60 -12.07 -13.03
C ASP A 213 6.78 -11.79 -11.76
N GLY A 214 5.54 -11.32 -11.91
CA GLY A 214 4.71 -10.87 -10.80
C GLY A 214 5.16 -9.57 -10.11
N PHE A 215 6.33 -9.02 -10.46
CA PHE A 215 6.84 -7.81 -9.81
C PHE A 215 5.88 -6.63 -9.97
N GLU A 216 5.46 -6.04 -8.85
CA GLU A 216 4.61 -4.86 -8.81
C GLU A 216 5.40 -3.57 -8.59
N PHE A 217 5.32 -2.65 -9.55
CA PHE A 217 6.09 -1.42 -9.64
C PHE A 217 5.19 -0.19 -9.59
N ASP A 218 5.35 0.65 -8.55
CA ASP A 218 4.52 1.85 -8.34
C ASP A 218 5.25 3.13 -8.76
N LYS A 219 6.46 3.35 -8.26
CA LYS A 219 7.15 4.63 -8.46
C LYS A 219 8.66 4.49 -8.34
N PHE A 220 9.42 5.38 -8.99
CA PHE A 220 10.85 5.49 -8.75
C PHE A 220 11.30 6.92 -8.49
N ILE A 221 12.42 7.03 -7.76
CA ILE A 221 13.12 8.27 -7.46
C ILE A 221 14.59 8.10 -7.84
N LEU A 222 15.17 9.12 -8.46
CA LEU A 222 16.60 9.26 -8.67
C LEU A 222 17.07 10.44 -7.82
N THR A 223 18.06 10.25 -6.97
CA THR A 223 18.54 11.30 -6.05
C THR A 223 20.05 11.35 -5.98
N LYS A 224 20.64 12.54 -5.96
CA LYS A 224 22.08 12.73 -5.73
C LYS A 224 22.48 12.58 -4.26
N ASP A 225 21.52 12.70 -3.36
CA ASP A 225 21.74 12.57 -1.92
C ASP A 225 21.76 11.08 -1.53
N ILE A 226 22.93 10.61 -1.09
CA ILE A 226 23.13 9.22 -0.64
C ILE A 226 22.33 8.90 0.62
N ASP A 227 22.07 9.90 1.47
CA ASP A 227 21.37 9.74 2.75
C ASP A 227 19.85 9.94 2.60
N TYR A 228 19.37 10.17 1.37
CA TYR A 228 17.95 10.35 1.10
C TYR A 228 17.16 9.07 1.38
N VAL A 229 16.15 9.18 2.25
CA VAL A 229 15.18 8.12 2.52
C VAL A 229 13.79 8.62 2.13
N PRO A 230 13.16 8.04 1.09
CA PRO A 230 11.80 8.41 0.74
C PRO A 230 10.82 8.12 1.88
N ILE A 231 9.90 9.04 2.12
CA ILE A 231 8.77 8.86 3.04
C ILE A 231 7.46 8.84 2.27
N GLU A 232 6.45 8.16 2.82
CA GLU A 232 5.11 8.06 2.21
C GLU A 232 5.19 7.66 0.71
N LYS A 233 4.58 8.47 -0.17
CA LYS A 233 4.53 8.26 -1.64
C LYS A 233 5.66 8.95 -2.40
N GLY A 234 6.66 9.49 -1.68
CA GLY A 234 7.77 10.24 -2.28
C GLY A 234 7.38 11.62 -2.81
N PRO A 235 8.30 12.33 -3.47
CA PRO A 235 8.05 13.67 -4.00
C PRO A 235 7.07 13.65 -5.19
N LYS A 236 6.52 14.82 -5.52
CA LYS A 236 5.66 14.99 -6.69
C LYS A 236 6.48 14.79 -7.97
N VAL A 237 5.83 14.21 -8.98
CA VAL A 237 6.38 14.14 -10.34
C VAL A 237 6.39 15.53 -10.95
N ILE A 238 7.51 15.87 -11.59
CA ILE A 238 7.73 17.15 -12.25
C ILE A 238 8.16 16.88 -13.69
N VAL A 239 7.61 17.66 -14.62
CA VAL A 239 7.91 17.59 -16.05
C VAL A 239 8.37 18.95 -16.57
N THR A 240 9.23 18.93 -17.58
CA THR A 240 9.73 20.15 -18.23
C THR A 240 8.64 20.95 -18.92
N HIS A 241 7.68 20.24 -19.54
CA HIS A 241 6.52 20.80 -20.21
C HIS A 241 5.45 19.72 -20.41
N GLY A 242 4.23 20.14 -20.78
CA GLY A 242 3.09 19.26 -20.99
C GLY A 242 2.25 19.09 -19.73
N VAL A 243 1.18 18.31 -19.87
CA VAL A 243 0.24 18.01 -18.79
C VAL A 243 0.29 16.51 -18.56
N LEU A 244 0.57 16.11 -17.32
CA LEU A 244 0.49 14.71 -16.91
C LEU A 244 -0.97 14.24 -16.94
N PRO A 245 -1.23 12.95 -17.19
CA PRO A 245 -2.56 12.38 -17.00
C PRO A 245 -3.09 12.67 -15.60
N GLU A 246 -4.41 12.86 -15.50
CA GLU A 246 -5.08 12.96 -14.19
C GLU A 246 -4.82 11.68 -13.38
N PRO A 247 -4.67 11.79 -12.04
CA PRO A 247 -4.50 10.63 -11.18
C PRO A 247 -5.59 9.58 -11.36
N PHE A 248 -5.23 8.31 -11.22
CA PHE A 248 -6.24 7.25 -11.27
C PHE A 248 -7.23 7.39 -10.12
N PRO A 249 -8.49 6.96 -10.29
CA PRO A 249 -9.49 7.07 -9.25
C PRO A 249 -9.06 6.37 -7.96
N GLU A 250 -9.06 7.12 -6.85
CA GLU A 250 -8.71 6.61 -5.53
C GLU A 250 -9.59 5.40 -5.15
N VAL A 251 -8.93 4.34 -4.69
CA VAL A 251 -9.59 3.23 -4.01
C VAL A 251 -9.75 3.61 -2.54
N LYS A 252 -10.95 4.10 -2.20
CA LYS A 252 -11.32 4.35 -0.81
C LYS A 252 -11.48 3.02 -0.09
N VAL A 253 -10.48 2.62 0.66
CA VAL A 253 -10.59 1.47 1.56
C VAL A 253 -11.11 1.96 2.91
N PRO A 254 -12.17 1.35 3.47
CA PRO A 254 -12.58 1.66 4.83
C PRO A 254 -11.43 1.38 5.81
N SER A 255 -11.21 2.27 6.78
CA SER A 255 -10.38 1.99 7.96
C SER A 255 -10.79 0.67 8.59
N TYR A 256 -9.89 -0.02 9.31
CA TYR A 256 -10.22 -1.28 9.98
C TYR A 256 -11.49 -1.16 10.84
N PHE A 257 -11.65 -0.05 11.58
CA PHE A 257 -12.88 0.24 12.33
C PHE A 257 -14.14 0.18 11.46
N LYS A 258 -14.16 0.90 10.34
CA LYS A 258 -15.28 0.87 9.38
C LYS A 258 -15.52 -0.52 8.80
N THR A 259 -14.46 -1.28 8.53
CA THR A 259 -14.58 -2.65 8.02
C THR A 259 -15.27 -3.55 9.04
N ILE A 260 -14.83 -3.53 10.31
CA ILE A 260 -15.47 -4.33 11.36
C ILE A 260 -16.92 -3.88 11.63
N CYS A 261 -17.21 -2.58 11.54
CA CYS A 261 -18.57 -2.06 11.65
C CYS A 261 -19.51 -2.56 10.56
N GLY A 262 -18.98 -2.88 9.37
CA GLY A 262 -19.73 -3.42 8.23
C GLY A 262 -19.91 -4.94 8.23
N THR A 263 -19.33 -5.68 9.18
CA THR A 263 -19.33 -7.17 9.19
C THR A 263 -20.71 -7.80 9.44
N SER A 264 -21.63 -7.06 10.07
CA SER A 264 -23.00 -7.50 10.32
C SER A 264 -23.93 -6.30 10.43
N VAL A 265 -25.15 -6.44 9.93
CA VAL A 265 -26.23 -5.44 10.05
C VAL A 265 -26.69 -5.24 11.49
N GLU A 266 -26.36 -6.16 12.40
CA GLU A 266 -26.68 -6.07 13.83
C GLU A 266 -25.60 -5.33 14.64
N THR A 267 -24.42 -5.11 14.04
CA THR A 267 -23.33 -4.37 14.67
C THR A 267 -23.72 -2.89 14.80
N ARG A 268 -23.37 -2.28 15.92
CA ARG A 268 -23.52 -0.85 16.16
C ARG A 268 -22.16 -0.27 16.49
N CYS A 269 -21.89 0.94 16.01
CA CYS A 269 -20.57 1.52 16.10
C CYS A 269 -20.64 3.00 16.45
N ILE A 270 -19.71 3.45 17.28
CA ILE A 270 -19.47 4.86 17.54
C ILE A 270 -18.02 5.14 17.19
N ALA A 271 -17.77 5.95 16.15
CA ALA A 271 -16.41 6.33 15.81
C ALA A 271 -15.84 7.22 16.91
N ALA A 272 -14.53 7.15 17.16
CA ALA A 272 -13.86 8.05 18.09
C ALA A 272 -14.16 9.52 17.75
N GLN A 273 -14.23 9.84 16.45
CA GLN A 273 -14.52 11.18 15.94
C GLN A 273 -15.93 11.71 16.26
N ASP A 274 -16.85 10.84 16.69
CA ASP A 274 -18.22 11.19 17.09
C ASP A 274 -18.32 11.52 18.59
N PHE A 275 -17.23 11.34 19.35
CA PHE A 275 -17.17 11.77 20.74
C PHE A 275 -16.92 13.28 20.84
N HIS A 276 -17.38 13.89 21.95
CA HIS A 276 -17.17 15.31 22.21
C HIS A 276 -15.68 15.63 22.41
N ILE A 277 -15.17 16.70 21.79
CA ILE A 277 -13.74 17.05 21.89
C ILE A 277 -13.47 18.36 22.65
N ASP A 278 -14.46 19.23 22.81
CA ASP A 278 -14.20 20.53 23.43
C ASP A 278 -13.88 20.34 24.93
N GLY A 279 -12.72 20.84 25.37
CA GLY A 279 -12.29 20.71 26.76
C GLY A 279 -11.88 19.29 27.21
N THR A 280 -11.69 18.33 26.30
CA THR A 280 -11.37 16.93 26.64
C THR A 280 -9.89 16.56 26.52
N ASN A 281 -9.05 17.48 26.07
CA ASN A 281 -7.64 17.30 25.65
C ASN A 281 -7.43 16.42 24.40
N PHE A 282 -8.48 15.84 23.84
CA PHE A 282 -8.41 15.15 22.55
C PHE A 282 -8.42 16.13 21.38
N TYR A 283 -7.80 15.73 20.27
CA TYR A 283 -7.97 16.34 18.96
C TYR A 283 -8.24 15.27 17.89
N LYS A 284 -8.86 15.67 16.78
CA LYS A 284 -9.09 14.78 15.62
C LYS A 284 -7.78 14.58 14.86
N ASN A 285 -7.27 13.36 14.85
CA ASN A 285 -6.11 12.98 14.06
C ASN A 285 -6.53 12.27 12.77
N GLY A 286 -6.34 12.97 11.64
CA GLY A 286 -6.79 12.50 10.33
C GLY A 286 -8.31 12.32 10.27
N LYS A 287 -8.77 11.35 9.47
CA LYS A 287 -10.20 11.05 9.28
C LYS A 287 -10.73 9.99 10.24
N ASN A 288 -9.86 9.29 10.97
CA ASN A 288 -10.20 8.03 11.64
C ASN A 288 -10.09 8.09 13.17
N TRP A 289 -9.28 8.96 13.76
CA TRP A 289 -8.90 8.84 15.18
C TRP A 289 -9.09 10.09 16.02
N LEU A 290 -9.28 9.87 17.32
CA LEU A 290 -8.90 10.85 18.33
C LEU A 290 -7.51 10.55 18.87
N ALA A 291 -6.80 11.61 19.24
CA ALA A 291 -5.43 11.56 19.76
C ALA A 291 -5.18 12.68 20.78
N ILE A 292 -4.11 12.55 21.54
CA ILE A 292 -3.61 13.51 22.52
C ILE A 292 -2.35 14.16 21.95
N ASN A 293 -2.18 15.46 22.18
CA ASN A 293 -0.91 16.12 21.88
C ASN A 293 0.07 15.88 23.04
N PRO A 294 1.09 15.01 22.87
CA PRO A 294 1.97 14.60 23.97
C PRO A 294 2.85 15.75 24.49
N LYS A 295 2.98 16.84 23.73
CA LYS A 295 3.70 18.05 24.18
C LYS A 295 2.88 18.92 25.13
N LYS A 296 1.58 18.64 25.30
CA LYS A 296 0.65 19.48 26.08
C LYS A 296 -0.02 18.73 27.23
N TYR A 297 -0.36 17.47 27.02
CA TYR A 297 -1.19 16.71 27.95
C TYR A 297 -0.70 15.26 28.06
N GLU A 298 -0.82 14.67 29.26
CA GLU A 298 -0.50 13.26 29.53
C GLU A 298 -1.75 12.36 29.51
N ASP A 299 -2.93 12.96 29.63
CA ASP A 299 -4.20 12.26 29.61
C ASP A 299 -5.31 13.10 28.98
N ALA A 300 -6.36 12.40 28.55
CA ALA A 300 -7.55 12.97 27.98
C ALA A 300 -8.78 12.12 28.33
N LYS A 301 -9.94 12.77 28.44
CA LYS A 301 -11.21 12.12 28.80
C LYS A 301 -12.34 12.67 27.96
N THR A 302 -13.04 11.79 27.26
CA THR A 302 -14.24 12.14 26.50
C THR A 302 -15.39 11.18 26.78
N SER A 303 -16.61 11.63 26.53
CA SER A 303 -17.82 10.85 26.71
C SER A 303 -18.81 11.06 25.54
N THR A 304 -19.70 10.11 25.37
CA THR A 304 -20.84 10.18 24.45
C THR A 304 -22.03 9.40 25.00
N VAL A 305 -23.21 9.60 24.43
CA VAL A 305 -24.43 8.90 24.83
C VAL A 305 -24.64 7.68 23.94
N PHE A 306 -24.94 6.54 24.55
CA PHE A 306 -25.34 5.34 23.84
C PHE A 306 -26.78 5.48 23.33
N ASN A 307 -26.92 5.66 22.01
CA ASN A 307 -28.22 5.93 21.37
C ASN A 307 -28.84 4.71 20.67
N PHE A 308 -28.20 3.54 20.77
CA PHE A 308 -28.71 2.30 20.19
C PHE A 308 -29.74 1.62 21.11
N GLU A 309 -30.24 0.46 20.70
CA GLU A 309 -31.18 -0.33 21.49
C GLU A 309 -30.53 -0.82 22.79
N SER A 310 -31.28 -0.80 23.89
CA SER A 310 -30.82 -1.36 25.16
C SER A 310 -30.62 -2.87 25.06
N GLY A 311 -29.57 -3.41 25.66
CA GLY A 311 -29.32 -4.85 25.60
C GLY A 311 -27.99 -5.25 26.20
N THR A 312 -27.58 -6.47 25.88
CA THR A 312 -26.28 -7.03 26.24
C THR A 312 -25.47 -7.23 24.97
N TYR A 313 -24.24 -6.71 24.96
CA TYR A 313 -23.35 -6.71 23.80
C TYR A 313 -21.99 -7.29 24.15
N ASP A 314 -21.32 -7.84 23.15
CA ASP A 314 -19.87 -7.88 23.16
C ASP A 314 -19.37 -6.50 22.70
N VAL A 315 -18.47 -5.89 23.47
CA VAL A 315 -17.93 -4.56 23.22
C VAL A 315 -16.48 -4.67 22.79
N VAL A 316 -16.17 -4.20 21.59
CA VAL A 316 -14.81 -4.12 21.05
C VAL A 316 -14.37 -2.67 21.04
N PHE A 317 -13.27 -2.37 21.74
CA PHE A 317 -12.58 -1.10 21.56
C PHE A 317 -11.48 -1.26 20.53
N VAL A 318 -11.47 -0.36 19.55
CA VAL A 318 -10.48 -0.36 18.47
C VAL A 318 -9.41 0.67 18.79
N GLY A 319 -8.31 0.18 19.35
CA GLY A 319 -7.09 0.95 19.55
C GLY A 319 -6.24 1.02 18.28
N VAL A 320 -5.19 1.84 18.35
CA VAL A 320 -4.14 1.92 17.34
C VAL A 320 -2.84 1.58 18.05
N GLY A 321 -2.06 0.64 17.49
CA GLY A 321 -0.69 0.42 17.91
C GLY A 321 0.18 1.55 17.43
N GLU A 322 1.12 1.99 18.25
CA GLU A 322 2.11 3.01 17.91
C GLU A 322 3.50 2.45 18.25
N ASN A 323 4.55 2.87 17.54
CA ASN A 323 5.93 2.42 17.82
C ASN A 323 6.61 3.22 18.95
N ASP A 324 6.04 4.36 19.32
CA ASP A 324 6.59 5.37 20.23
C ASP A 324 6.09 5.22 21.69
N GLY A 325 5.33 4.17 22.00
CA GLY A 325 4.90 3.87 23.37
C GLY A 325 3.57 3.14 23.48
N LYS A 326 3.25 2.64 24.68
CA LYS A 326 1.99 1.95 24.98
C LYS A 326 1.04 2.86 25.77
N SER A 327 0.03 3.41 25.11
CA SER A 327 -1.05 4.13 25.80
C SER A 327 -1.97 3.18 26.56
N THR A 328 -2.59 3.68 27.63
CA THR A 328 -3.63 2.95 28.35
C THR A 328 -4.98 3.62 28.14
N PHE A 329 -5.98 2.82 27.77
CA PHE A 329 -7.37 3.24 27.62
C PHE A 329 -8.22 2.60 28.71
N THR A 330 -9.12 3.37 29.31
CA THR A 330 -10.12 2.89 30.26
C THR A 330 -11.50 3.28 29.78
N ILE A 331 -12.40 2.30 29.74
CA ILE A 331 -13.78 2.51 29.30
C ILE A 331 -14.73 2.34 30.47
N SER A 332 -15.74 3.19 30.54
CA SER A 332 -16.76 3.14 31.58
C SER A 332 -18.15 3.42 31.02
N ILE A 333 -19.17 2.80 31.61
CA ILE A 333 -20.60 3.05 31.35
C ILE A 333 -21.19 3.61 32.64
N ASN A 334 -21.80 4.81 32.59
CA ASN A 334 -22.36 5.49 33.78
C ASN A 334 -21.38 5.56 34.99
N ASN A 335 -20.10 5.77 34.70
CA ASN A 335 -18.97 5.79 35.66
C ASN A 335 -18.53 4.41 36.20
N GLU A 336 -19.20 3.31 35.85
CA GLU A 336 -18.72 1.96 36.15
C GLU A 336 -17.71 1.52 35.09
N LYS A 337 -16.52 1.12 35.53
CA LYS A 337 -15.45 0.67 34.64
C LYS A 337 -15.76 -0.70 34.07
N ILE A 338 -15.86 -0.80 32.74
CA ILE A 338 -15.97 -2.09 32.03
C ILE A 338 -14.61 -2.74 31.83
N GLY A 339 -13.54 -1.94 31.73
CA GLY A 339 -12.18 -2.44 31.64
C GLY A 339 -11.14 -1.40 31.25
N SER A 340 -9.88 -1.83 31.25
CA SER A 340 -8.75 -1.07 30.72
C SER A 340 -7.94 -1.95 29.78
N TYR A 341 -7.29 -1.34 28.80
CA TYR A 341 -6.47 -2.02 27.80
C TYR A 341 -5.34 -1.13 27.34
N SER A 342 -4.19 -1.73 27.00
CA SER A 342 -3.07 -1.02 26.37
C SER A 342 -2.68 -1.77 25.10
N PRO A 343 -2.80 -1.16 23.90
CA PRO A 343 -2.31 -1.75 22.67
C PRO A 343 -0.83 -2.14 22.76
N GLU A 344 -0.46 -3.24 22.10
CA GLU A 344 0.95 -3.62 21.96
C GLU A 344 1.71 -2.62 21.06
N LEU A 345 3.03 -2.60 21.20
CA LEU A 345 3.89 -1.82 20.28
C LEU A 345 3.84 -2.43 18.88
N THR A 346 3.92 -1.58 17.87
CA THR A 346 4.15 -1.99 16.49
C THR A 346 5.54 -1.57 16.03
N GLN A 347 6.03 -2.18 14.96
CA GLN A 347 7.26 -1.76 14.27
C GLN A 347 7.02 -0.57 13.33
N ARG A 348 5.75 -0.20 13.13
CA ARG A 348 5.30 0.88 12.23
C ARG A 348 5.03 2.16 13.02
N LEU A 349 5.02 3.34 12.38
CA LEU A 349 4.60 4.58 13.05
C LEU A 349 3.22 4.44 13.72
N PHE A 350 2.31 3.75 13.03
CA PHE A 350 1.07 3.29 13.62
C PHE A 350 0.43 2.14 12.84
N GLU A 351 -0.49 1.45 13.50
CA GLU A 351 -1.15 0.29 12.95
C GLU A 351 -2.55 0.05 13.56
N GLU A 352 -3.55 -0.23 12.70
CA GLU A 352 -4.84 -0.79 13.14
C GLU A 352 -4.88 -2.31 12.94
N GLY A 353 -5.69 -3.01 13.73
CA GLY A 353 -5.97 -4.43 13.53
C GLY A 353 -6.31 -5.16 14.82
N LYS A 354 -6.72 -6.43 14.69
CA LYS A 354 -7.16 -7.29 15.81
C LYS A 354 -6.22 -7.26 17.01
N LYS A 355 -4.90 -7.20 16.78
CA LYS A 355 -3.88 -7.22 17.83
C LYS A 355 -3.87 -5.98 18.74
N PHE A 356 -4.56 -4.90 18.36
CA PHE A 356 -4.65 -3.65 19.13
C PHE A 356 -6.05 -3.36 19.69
N ASN A 357 -6.93 -4.36 19.63
CA ASN A 357 -8.27 -4.22 20.15
C ASN A 357 -8.38 -4.78 21.57
N ALA A 358 -9.33 -4.25 22.33
CA ALA A 358 -9.85 -4.90 23.52
C ALA A 358 -11.23 -5.50 23.22
N LEU A 359 -11.56 -6.64 23.86
CA LEU A 359 -12.89 -7.24 23.81
C LEU A 359 -13.39 -7.48 25.23
N TRP A 360 -14.54 -6.90 25.55
CA TRP A 360 -15.31 -7.19 26.77
C TRP A 360 -16.62 -7.85 26.39
N LYS A 361 -16.86 -9.07 26.89
CA LYS A 361 -18.04 -9.86 26.56
C LYS A 361 -19.18 -9.60 27.53
N ASN A 362 -20.41 -9.75 27.06
CA ASN A 362 -21.63 -9.68 27.89
C ASN A 362 -21.81 -8.37 28.68
N VAL A 363 -21.49 -7.23 28.07
CA VAL A 363 -21.66 -5.91 28.69
C VAL A 363 -23.12 -5.47 28.55
N SER A 364 -23.80 -5.24 29.66
CA SER A 364 -25.15 -4.67 29.68
C SER A 364 -25.08 -3.15 29.55
N ILE A 365 -25.88 -2.59 28.65
CA ILE A 365 -25.94 -1.16 28.39
C ILE A 365 -27.36 -0.76 27.95
N GLN A 366 -27.82 0.40 28.41
CA GLN A 366 -29.13 0.94 28.10
C GLN A 366 -29.03 2.17 27.22
N LYS A 367 -30.03 2.37 26.37
CA LYS A 367 -30.20 3.61 25.62
C LYS A 367 -30.25 4.80 26.59
N GLY A 368 -29.36 5.77 26.37
CA GLY A 368 -29.19 6.93 27.24
C GLY A 368 -28.00 6.82 28.19
N ASP A 369 -27.38 5.64 28.33
CA ASP A 369 -26.19 5.49 29.15
C ASP A 369 -25.02 6.31 28.60
N THR A 370 -24.18 6.82 29.50
CA THR A 370 -22.99 7.58 29.13
C THR A 370 -21.79 6.64 29.02
N ILE A 371 -21.21 6.58 27.83
CA ILE A 371 -19.95 5.88 27.57
C ILE A 371 -18.82 6.89 27.73
N THR A 372 -17.81 6.55 28.52
CA THR A 372 -16.63 7.38 28.77
C THR A 372 -15.37 6.64 28.38
N VAL A 373 -14.47 7.33 27.68
CA VAL A 373 -13.12 6.87 27.35
C VAL A 373 -12.11 7.80 28.00
N ILE A 374 -11.23 7.23 28.82
CA ILE A 374 -10.06 7.90 29.38
C ILE A 374 -8.83 7.31 28.71
N SER A 375 -7.99 8.14 28.11
CA SER A 375 -6.71 7.75 27.54
C SER A 375 -5.57 8.39 28.32
N LYS A 376 -4.53 7.62 28.60
CA LYS A 376 -3.27 8.07 29.17
C LYS A 376 -2.15 7.67 28.22
N ILE A 377 -1.34 8.63 27.79
CA ILE A 377 -0.23 8.37 26.86
C ILE A 377 0.89 7.57 27.55
N GLY A 378 1.56 6.74 26.77
CA GLY A 378 2.79 6.05 27.16
C GLY A 378 4.03 6.58 26.43
N SER A 379 5.18 5.99 26.74
CA SER A 379 6.46 6.29 26.11
C SER A 379 7.27 5.01 25.93
N ASP A 380 8.10 4.96 24.89
CA ASP A 380 9.13 3.94 24.69
C ASP A 380 10.46 4.27 25.42
N GLY A 381 10.50 5.41 26.13
CA GLY A 381 11.68 5.96 26.80
C GLY A 381 12.37 7.08 26.02
N VAL A 382 11.99 7.32 24.76
CA VAL A 382 12.55 8.37 23.90
C VAL A 382 11.45 9.33 23.46
N GLU A 383 10.38 8.80 22.88
CA GLU A 383 9.24 9.56 22.41
C GLU A 383 7.98 9.24 23.21
N TRP A 384 6.97 10.09 23.05
CA TRP A 384 5.68 9.93 23.70
C TRP A 384 4.62 9.72 22.64
N THR A 385 3.85 8.67 22.85
CA THR A 385 2.78 8.28 21.94
C THR A 385 1.61 9.27 21.96
N ARG A 386 0.75 9.20 20.94
CA ARG A 386 -0.41 10.10 20.83
C ARG A 386 -1.69 9.47 21.39
N GLY A 387 -1.70 8.20 21.78
CA GLY A 387 -2.87 7.54 22.35
C GLY A 387 -4.03 7.47 21.36
N ARG A 388 -3.72 7.10 20.12
CA ARG A 388 -4.67 7.03 19.02
C ARG A 388 -5.67 5.88 19.23
N TRP A 389 -6.94 6.14 18.90
CA TRP A 389 -8.00 5.12 18.88
C TRP A 389 -9.08 5.46 17.87
N ALA A 390 -9.75 4.43 17.33
CA ALA A 390 -10.65 4.55 16.19
C ALA A 390 -12.15 4.52 16.55
N GLY A 391 -12.53 3.82 17.62
CA GLY A 391 -13.91 3.81 18.07
C GLY A 391 -14.28 2.64 18.96
N ILE A 392 -15.58 2.50 19.21
CA ILE A 392 -16.17 1.40 19.98
C ILE A 392 -17.24 0.70 19.14
N VAL A 393 -17.18 -0.62 19.12
CA VAL A 393 -18.11 -1.50 18.41
C VAL A 393 -18.89 -2.32 19.41
N PHE A 394 -20.21 -2.38 19.21
CA PHE A 394 -21.16 -3.15 19.98
C PHE A 394 -21.75 -4.21 19.04
N THR A 395 -21.50 -5.48 19.32
CA THR A 395 -21.95 -6.60 18.50
C THR A 395 -22.78 -7.57 19.33
N PRO A 396 -23.67 -8.38 18.71
CA PRO A 396 -24.38 -9.43 19.44
C PRO A 396 -23.43 -10.34 20.23
N VAL A 397 -23.90 -10.82 21.37
CA VAL A 397 -23.16 -11.72 22.25
C VAL A 397 -22.62 -12.92 21.47
N GLY A 398 -21.32 -13.22 21.65
CA GLY A 398 -20.63 -14.32 20.98
C GLY A 398 -20.04 -13.98 19.62
N LYS A 399 -20.25 -12.76 19.10
CA LYS A 399 -19.69 -12.30 17.82
C LYS A 399 -18.43 -11.45 17.97
N GLY A 400 -18.08 -11.04 19.19
CA GLY A 400 -16.95 -10.13 19.46
C GLY A 400 -15.62 -10.59 18.87
N GLU A 401 -15.33 -11.89 18.87
CA GLU A 401 -14.08 -12.42 18.29
C GLU A 401 -14.10 -12.47 16.76
N SER A 402 -15.22 -12.88 16.16
CA SER A 402 -15.32 -13.09 14.71
C SER A 402 -15.24 -11.80 13.91
N ILE A 403 -15.82 -10.71 14.42
CA ILE A 403 -15.82 -9.42 13.70
C ILE A 403 -14.43 -8.82 13.57
N GLN A 404 -13.49 -9.19 14.46
CA GLN A 404 -12.15 -8.63 14.48
C GLN A 404 -11.22 -9.25 13.43
N ASN A 405 -11.61 -10.37 12.81
CA ASN A 405 -10.82 -11.05 11.78
C ASN A 405 -10.87 -10.35 10.40
N ALA A 406 -11.50 -9.17 10.30
CA ALA A 406 -11.46 -8.37 9.09
C ALA A 406 -10.01 -7.92 8.78
N SER A 407 -9.65 -7.88 7.50
CA SER A 407 -8.37 -7.32 7.08
C SER A 407 -8.28 -5.85 7.48
N SER A 408 -7.22 -5.48 8.20
CA SER A 408 -6.85 -4.08 8.36
C SER A 408 -6.06 -3.65 7.14
N THR A 409 -6.30 -2.43 6.67
CA THR A 409 -5.61 -1.79 5.54
C THR A 409 -4.91 -0.49 5.95
N TYR A 410 -4.93 -0.15 7.25
CA TYR A 410 -4.43 1.13 7.73
C TYR A 410 -3.15 0.95 8.53
N TYR A 411 -2.03 1.20 7.86
CA TYR A 411 -0.69 1.10 8.40
C TYR A 411 0.16 2.24 7.81
N GLN A 412 1.01 2.90 8.60
CA GLN A 412 1.99 3.87 8.08
C GLN A 412 3.39 3.50 8.59
N ASN A 413 4.35 3.40 7.67
CA ASN A 413 5.75 3.12 7.99
C ASN A 413 6.45 4.31 8.60
#